data_AF-A0A0F9Q7L8-F1
#
_entry.id   AF-A0A0F9Q7L8-F1
#
_cell.length_a   1.000
_cell.length_b   1.000
_cell.length_c   1.000
_cell.angle_alpha   90.00
_cell.angle_beta   90.00
_cell.angle_gamma   90.00
#
_symmetry.space_group_name_H-M   'P 1'
#
loop_
_entity.id
_entity.type
_entity.pdbx_description
1 polymer ?
#
loop_
_entity_poly.entity_id
_entity_poly.type
_entity_poly.pdbx_seq_one_letter_code
_entity_poly.pdbx_strand_id
1 'polypeptide(L)' 'RRCLEWYLGRNDMNLSLYDYKTGGCYDSITPTGINRNQGAESTLACLLSFLNMYSLDDITEIDLGLKIIESE' A
#
# COMPACT_ATOMS: atom_id res chain seq x y z
N ARG A 1 8.22 2.62 -8.65
CA ARG A 1 8.60 3.82 -7.86
C ARG A 1 7.43 4.76 -7.54
N ARG A 2 6.65 5.24 -8.53
CA ARG A 2 5.57 6.22 -8.31
C ARG A 2 4.53 5.82 -7.25
N CYS A 3 4.14 4.54 -7.18
CA CYS A 3 3.19 4.06 -6.15
C CYS A 3 3.73 4.25 -4.74
N LEU A 4 4.99 3.85 -4.49
CA LEU A 4 5.62 4.05 -3.19
C LEU A 4 5.69 5.55 -2.83
N GLU A 5 6.14 6.39 -3.77
CA GLU A 5 6.22 7.83 -3.53
C GLU A 5 4.84 8.41 -3.17
N TRP A 6 3.77 7.94 -3.80
CA TRP A 6 2.40 8.35 -3.47
C TRP A 6 2.03 8.01 -2.02
N TYR A 7 2.32 6.78 -1.57
CA TYR A 7 2.11 6.37 -0.16
C TYR A 7 2.95 7.15 0.84
N LEU A 8 4.13 7.63 0.43
CA LEU A 8 5.05 8.42 1.26
C LEU A 8 4.74 9.93 1.25
N GLY A 9 3.71 10.36 0.52
CA GLY A 9 3.28 11.75 0.51
C GLY A 9 3.49 12.51 -0.79
N ARG A 10 3.91 11.86 -1.89
CA ARG A 10 3.88 12.48 -3.22
C ARG A 10 2.50 12.33 -3.85
N ASN A 11 1.50 12.88 -3.18
CA ASN A 11 0.09 12.87 -3.56
C ASN A 11 -0.51 14.28 -3.45
N ASP A 12 -1.76 14.44 -3.87
CA ASP A 12 -2.41 15.75 -4.01
C ASP A 12 -2.45 16.59 -2.72
N MET A 13 -2.34 15.94 -1.56
CA MET A 13 -2.39 16.60 -0.24
C MET A 13 -1.02 16.67 0.45
N ASN A 14 0.04 16.13 -0.15
CA ASN A 14 1.36 15.97 0.46
C ASN A 14 1.34 15.23 1.82
N LEU A 15 0.49 14.21 1.95
CA LEU A 15 0.28 13.47 3.21
C LEU A 15 0.76 12.03 3.12
N SER A 16 1.56 11.57 4.09
CA SER A 16 1.95 10.15 4.18
C SER A 16 0.76 9.29 4.54
N LEU A 17 0.46 8.29 3.71
CA LEU A 17 -0.51 7.24 4.06
C LEU A 17 0.14 6.12 4.86
N TYR A 18 1.47 5.97 4.80
CA TYR A 18 2.20 5.03 5.63
C TYR A 18 2.33 5.58 7.06
N ASP A 19 1.97 4.76 8.05
CA ASP A 19 2.12 5.07 9.47
C ASP A 19 3.40 4.43 10.02
N TYR A 20 4.41 5.27 10.24
CA TYR A 20 5.71 4.82 10.75
C TYR A 20 5.67 4.22 12.17
N LYS A 21 4.60 4.46 12.94
CA LYS A 21 4.47 3.90 14.29
C LYS A 21 3.93 2.48 14.26
N THR A 22 2.96 2.21 13.39
CA THR A 22 2.28 0.90 13.33
C THR A 22 2.80 0.01 12.22
N GLY A 23 3.42 0.58 11.18
CA GLY A 23 3.73 -0.10 9.92
C GLY A 23 2.52 -0.31 9.01
N GLY A 24 1.34 0.18 9.41
CA GLY A 24 0.11 0.10 8.62
C GLY A 24 0.03 1.18 7.54
N CYS A 25 -0.90 1.01 6.61
CA CYS A 25 -1.17 2.02 5.59
C CYS A 25 -2.63 2.41 5.52
N TYR A 26 -2.88 3.72 5.54
CA TYR A 26 -4.19 4.30 5.37
C TYR A 26 -4.75 4.02 3.97
N ASP A 27 -6.06 3.77 3.91
CA ASP A 27 -6.73 3.29 2.71
C ASP A 27 -6.88 4.38 1.62
N SER A 28 -7.09 5.63 2.03
CA SER A 28 -7.36 6.72 1.08
C SER A 28 -7.10 8.12 1.64
N ILE A 29 -7.02 9.08 0.71
CA ILE A 29 -7.09 10.51 0.97
C ILE A 29 -8.45 11.01 0.48
N THR A 30 -9.12 11.78 1.32
CA THR A 30 -10.35 12.51 1.00
C THR A 30 -10.06 14.01 0.93
N PRO A 31 -10.99 14.84 0.41
CA PRO A 31 -10.84 16.29 0.43
C PRO A 31 -10.65 16.88 1.84
N THR A 32 -11.06 16.17 2.89
CA THR A 32 -10.94 16.59 4.28
C THR A 32 -9.72 16.01 5.00
N GLY A 33 -8.97 15.11 4.36
CA GLY A 33 -7.73 14.53 4.89
C GLY A 33 -7.67 13.02 4.75
N ILE A 34 -6.87 12.38 5.60
CA ILE A 34 -6.61 10.94 5.54
C ILE A 34 -7.77 10.15 6.13
N ASN A 35 -8.22 9.11 5.42
CA ASN A 35 -9.04 8.05 6.02
C ASN A 35 -8.15 7.19 6.92
N ARG A 36 -8.42 7.20 8.24
CA ARG A 36 -7.59 6.51 9.23
C ARG A 36 -7.74 4.98 9.24
N ASN A 37 -8.58 4.42 8.39
CA ASN A 37 -8.68 2.97 8.22
C ASN A 37 -7.35 2.40 7.71
N GLN A 38 -6.74 1.50 8.46
CA GLN A 38 -5.52 0.77 8.08
C GLN A 38 -5.89 -0.67 7.73
N GLY A 39 -6.63 -0.83 6.64
CA GLY A 39 -7.08 -2.14 6.17
C GLY A 39 -5.90 -3.05 5.78
N ALA A 40 -6.17 -4.36 5.73
CA ALA A 40 -5.19 -5.34 5.27
C ALA A 40 -4.76 -5.06 3.82
N GLU A 41 -5.71 -4.75 2.94
CA GLU A 41 -5.47 -4.49 1.52
C GLU A 41 -4.56 -3.29 1.29
N SER A 42 -4.87 -2.14 1.90
CA SER A 42 -4.06 -0.91 1.78
C SER A 42 -2.66 -1.09 2.33
N THR A 43 -2.52 -1.82 3.44
CA THR A 43 -1.22 -2.16 4.04
C THR A 43 -0.42 -3.06 3.10
N LEU A 44 -1.03 -4.12 2.54
CA LEU A 44 -0.37 -5.01 1.58
C LEU A 44 0.06 -4.26 0.31
N ALA A 45 -0.79 -3.41 -0.25
CA ALA A 45 -0.47 -2.61 -1.44
C ALA A 45 0.71 -1.66 -1.20
N CYS A 46 0.78 -1.04 -0.02
CA CYS A 46 1.91 -0.21 0.39
C CYS A 46 3.20 -1.02 0.51
N LEU A 47 3.16 -2.15 1.22
CA LEU A 47 4.31 -3.05 1.39
C LEU A 47 4.81 -3.62 0.06
N LEU A 48 3.90 -3.99 -0.84
CA LEU A 48 4.24 -4.43 -2.20
C LEU A 48 4.96 -3.33 -2.98
N SER A 49 4.54 -2.07 -2.81
CA SER A 49 5.21 -0.92 -3.42
C SER A 49 6.62 -0.70 -2.86
N PHE A 50 6.84 -0.95 -1.56
CA PHE A 50 8.18 -0.96 -0.96
C PHE A 50 9.04 -2.08 -1.56
N LEU A 51 8.56 -3.32 -1.59
CA LEU A 51 9.30 -4.45 -2.14
C LEU A 51 9.68 -4.25 -3.62
N ASN A 52 8.74 -3.75 -4.42
CA ASN A 52 8.99 -3.42 -5.83
C ASN A 52 10.06 -2.32 -5.99
N MET A 53 10.15 -1.36 -5.07
CA MET A 53 11.17 -0.31 -5.08
C MET A 53 12.57 -0.85 -4.73
N TYR A 54 12.63 -1.79 -3.78
CA TYR A 54 13.89 -2.36 -3.28
C TYR A 54 14.41 -3.54 -4.11
N SER A 55 13.84 -3.75 -5.31
CA SER A 55 14.20 -4.84 -6.23
C SER A 55 14.03 -6.22 -5.60
N LEU A 56 12.85 -6.80 -5.82
CA LEU A 56 12.65 -8.24 -5.86
C LEU A 56 13.33 -8.82 -7.12
N ASP A 57 14.63 -8.62 -7.31
CA ASP A 57 15.33 -9.15 -8.49
C ASP A 57 15.39 -10.70 -8.47
N ASP A 58 15.12 -11.32 -7.31
CA ASP A 58 15.10 -12.79 -7.11
C ASP A 58 13.71 -13.39 -6.81
N ILE A 59 12.63 -12.60 -6.73
CA ILE A 59 11.26 -13.12 -6.47
C ILE A 59 10.38 -12.80 -7.68
N THR A 60 10.39 -13.72 -8.64
CA THR A 60 9.66 -13.57 -9.93
C THR A 60 8.15 -13.76 -9.81
N GLU A 61 7.66 -14.33 -8.71
CA GLU A 61 6.23 -14.49 -8.45
C GLU A 61 5.94 -14.25 -6.97
N ILE A 62 5.06 -13.29 -6.68
CA ILE A 62 4.34 -13.29 -5.41
C ILE A 62 3.09 -14.11 -5.68
N ASP A 63 3.19 -15.43 -5.53
CA ASP A 63 2.02 -16.26 -5.33
C ASP A 63 1.41 -15.87 -3.98
N LEU A 64 0.44 -14.95 -4.00
CA LEU A 64 -0.29 -14.54 -2.80
C LEU A 64 -1.11 -15.70 -2.23
N GLY A 65 -1.23 -16.86 -2.92
CA GLY A 65 -2.04 -17.99 -2.50
C GLY A 65 -3.53 -17.64 -2.34
N LEU A 66 -3.92 -16.42 -2.71
CA LEU A 66 -5.29 -15.93 -2.66
C LEU A 66 -6.00 -16.50 -3.88
N LYS A 67 -6.51 -17.73 -3.73
CA LYS A 67 -7.63 -18.17 -4.55
C LYS A 67 -8.74 -17.15 -4.30
N ILE A 68 -9.06 -16.36 -5.33
CA ILE A 68 -10.36 -15.68 -5.37
C ILE A 68 -11.38 -16.80 -5.24
N ILE A 69 -12.03 -16.86 -4.09
CA ILE A 69 -13.20 -17.71 -3.90
C ILE A 69 -14.29 -16.96 -4.68
N GLU A 70 -14.50 -17.35 -5.94
CA GLU A 70 -15.71 -16.92 -6.65
C GLU A 70 -16.91 -17.50 -5.87
N SER A 71 -17.71 -16.60 -5.30
CA SER A 71 -19.00 -16.96 -4.72
C SER A 71 -19.98 -17.23 -5.87
N GLU A 72 -20.51 -18.45 -5.95
CA GLU A 72 -21.69 -18.76 -6.76
C GLU A 72 -22.88 -17.85 -6.42
#